data_AF-A0A832E4V6-F1
#
_entry.id   AF-A0A832E4V6-F1
#
_cell.length_a   1.000
_cell.length_b   1.000
_cell.length_c   1.000
_cell.angle_alpha   90.00
_cell.angle_beta   90.00
_cell.angle_gamma   90.00
#
_symmetry.space_group_name_H-M   'P 1'
#
loop_
_entity.id
_entity.type
_entity.pdbx_description
1 polymer ?
#
loop_
_entity_poly.entity_id
_entity_poly.type
_entity_poly.pdbx_seq_one_letter_code
_entity_poly.pdbx_strand_id
1 'polypeptide(L)'
;MNIVLIAPRRYVHLARLFSLRIVSADNGSELMHALRAAFAYKPKVIFVAKELIKDIHEEFVLFKYENPIPIIVEVDMSEKFSDSFLERIKCEHIG
;
A
#
# COMPACT_ATOMS: atom_id res chain seq x y z
N MET A 1 -7.79 14.32 -2.54
CA MET A 1 -6.33 14.04 -2.72
C MET A 1 -6.22 12.71 -3.43
N ASN A 2 -5.46 12.59 -4.53
CA ASN A 2 -5.39 11.36 -5.31
C ASN A 2 -4.30 10.44 -4.75
N ILE A 3 -4.71 9.42 -3.99
CA ILE A 3 -3.84 8.49 -3.27
C ILE A 3 -4.05 7.11 -3.87
N VAL A 4 -2.96 6.37 -4.07
CA VAL A 4 -3.01 4.96 -4.47
C VAL A 4 -2.34 4.10 -3.41
N LEU A 5 -2.96 2.98 -3.08
CA LEU A 5 -2.37 1.92 -2.26
C LEU A 5 -1.93 0.77 -3.18
N ILE A 6 -0.71 0.28 -2.98
CA ILE A 6 -0.21 -0.97 -3.55
C ILE A 6 -0.03 -1.96 -2.41
N ALA A 7 -0.83 -3.01 -2.42
CA ALA A 7 -0.85 -4.03 -1.37
C ALA A 7 -1.33 -5.38 -1.92
N PRO A 8 -1.10 -6.49 -1.20
CA PRO A 8 -1.69 -7.78 -1.54
C PRO A 8 -3.20 -7.76 -1.66
N ARG A 9 -3.74 -8.67 -2.47
CA ARG A 9 -5.19 -8.74 -2.77
C ARG A 9 -6.07 -8.84 -1.52
N ARG A 10 -5.57 -9.46 -0.44
CA ARG A 10 -6.28 -9.56 0.85
C ARG A 10 -6.68 -8.20 1.44
N TYR A 11 -6.01 -7.11 1.09
CA TYR A 11 -6.31 -5.76 1.58
C TYR A 11 -7.29 -4.97 0.69
N VAL A 12 -7.79 -5.54 -0.41
CA VAL A 12 -8.73 -4.85 -1.32
C VAL A 12 -10.00 -4.40 -0.60
N HIS A 13 -10.53 -5.23 0.31
CA HIS A 13 -11.72 -4.87 1.09
C HIS A 13 -11.46 -3.69 2.02
N LEU A 14 -10.31 -3.68 2.70
CA LEU A 14 -9.91 -2.58 3.57
C LEU A 14 -9.79 -1.28 2.78
N ALA A 15 -9.12 -1.30 1.62
CA ALA A 15 -8.98 -0.12 0.76
C ALA A 15 -10.34 0.45 0.31
N ARG A 16 -11.31 -0.42 0.01
CA ARG A 16 -12.68 0.00 -0.35
C ARG A 16 -13.39 0.72 0.79
N LEU A 17 -13.23 0.29 2.03
CA LEU A 17 -13.84 0.96 3.20
C LEU A 17 -13.36 2.42 3.34
N PHE A 18 -12.10 2.68 3.00
CA PHE A 18 -11.51 4.01 3.07
C PHE A 18 -11.56 4.78 1.74
N SER A 19 -12.30 4.28 0.74
CA SER A 19 -12.37 4.87 -0.61
C SER A 19 -10.99 5.12 -1.23
N LEU A 20 -10.00 4.27 -0.89
CA LEU A 20 -8.66 4.32 -1.47
C LEU A 20 -8.65 3.57 -2.79
N ARG A 21 -7.99 4.15 -3.79
CA ARG A 21 -7.70 3.43 -5.03
C ARG A 21 -6.61 2.41 -4.74
N ILE A 22 -6.84 1.15 -5.06
CA ILE A 22 -5.89 0.06 -4.83
C ILE A 22 -5.41 -0.54 -6.16
N VAL A 23 -4.11 -0.80 -6.26
CA VAL A 23 -3.50 -1.68 -7.26
C VAL A 23 -2.95 -2.88 -6.51
N SER A 24 -3.31 -4.09 -6.94
CA SER A 24 -2.92 -5.30 -6.22
C SER A 24 -1.57 -5.80 -6.72
N ALA A 25 -0.72 -6.27 -5.80
CA ALA A 25 0.49 -7.03 -6.08
C ALA A 25 0.73 -8.00 -4.92
N ASP A 26 1.01 -9.27 -5.22
CA ASP A 26 1.17 -10.31 -4.18
C ASP A 26 2.64 -10.68 -3.92
N ASN A 27 3.58 -10.14 -4.70
CA ASN A 27 5.03 -10.37 -4.56
C ASN A 27 5.84 -9.21 -5.17
N GLY A 28 7.17 -9.25 -5.02
CA GLY A 28 8.09 -8.23 -5.55
C GLY A 28 8.07 -8.11 -7.08
N SER A 29 7.93 -9.22 -7.80
CA SER A 29 7.86 -9.19 -9.28
C SER A 29 6.63 -8.41 -9.78
N GLU A 30 5.49 -8.61 -9.12
CA GLU A 30 4.25 -7.87 -9.42
C GLU A 30 4.30 -6.40 -8.98
N LEU A 31 5.06 -6.06 -7.93
CA LEU A 31 5.14 -4.71 -7.39
C LEU A 31 5.59 -3.69 -8.46
N MET A 32 6.57 -4.04 -9.31
CA MET A 32 7.05 -3.14 -10.36
C MET A 32 5.99 -2.85 -11.42
N HIS A 33 5.22 -3.86 -11.80
CA HIS A 33 4.07 -3.70 -12.69
C HIS A 33 2.97 -2.86 -12.04
N ALA A 34 2.69 -3.10 -10.75
CA ALA A 34 1.71 -2.35 -9.99
C ALA A 34 2.10 -0.87 -9.82
N LEU A 35 3.39 -0.57 -9.64
CA LEU A 35 3.91 0.80 -9.60
C LEU A 35 3.66 1.52 -10.92
N ARG A 36 4.01 0.90 -12.06
CA ARG A 36 3.74 1.49 -13.38
C ARG A 36 2.24 1.72 -13.63
N ALA A 37 1.40 0.76 -13.23
CA ALA A 37 -0.06 0.92 -13.31
C ALA A 37 -0.58 2.03 -12.39
N ALA A 38 -0.01 2.18 -11.19
CA ALA A 38 -0.39 3.23 -10.24
C ALA A 38 -0.10 4.63 -10.80
N PHE A 39 0.98 4.81 -11.56
CA PHE A 39 1.35 6.10 -12.17
C PHE A 39 0.32 6.57 -13.21
N ALA A 40 -0.36 5.66 -13.92
CA ALA A 40 -1.40 6.02 -14.88
C ALA A 40 -2.56 6.81 -14.23
N TYR A 41 -2.75 6.64 -12.92
CA TYR A 41 -3.74 7.37 -12.15
C TYR A 41 -3.31 8.77 -11.74
N LYS A 42 -2.07 9.20 -12.03
CA LYS A 42 -1.49 10.48 -11.61
C LYS A 42 -1.70 10.76 -10.11
N PRO A 43 -1.32 9.84 -9.22
CA PRO A 43 -1.46 10.06 -7.79
C PRO A 43 -0.50 11.16 -7.32
N LYS A 44 -0.77 11.73 -6.15
CA LYS A 44 0.20 12.58 -5.42
C LYS A 44 1.06 11.74 -4.47
N VAL A 45 0.47 10.68 -3.94
CA VAL A 45 1.08 9.77 -2.97
C VAL A 45 0.74 8.32 -3.34
N ILE A 46 1.74 7.44 -3.29
CA ILE A 46 1.58 6.00 -3.39
C ILE A 46 2.01 5.38 -2.06
N PHE A 47 1.12 4.66 -1.39
CA PHE A 47 1.45 3.81 -0.27
C PHE A 47 1.79 2.41 -0.77
N VAL A 48 2.89 1.81 -0.31
CA VAL A 48 3.33 0.47 -0.72
C VAL A 48 3.53 -0.40 0.50
N ALA A 49 2.89 -1.57 0.52
CA ALA A 49 3.08 -2.54 1.59
C ALA A 49 4.55 -3.02 1.65
N LYS A 50 5.21 -2.82 2.80
CA LYS A 50 6.63 -3.15 3.03
C LYS A 50 6.98 -4.60 2.71
N GLU A 51 6.04 -5.52 2.94
CA GLU A 51 6.25 -6.94 2.65
C GLU A 51 6.53 -7.24 1.17
N LEU A 52 6.04 -6.42 0.24
CA LEU A 52 6.26 -6.58 -1.20
C LEU A 52 7.66 -6.15 -1.65
N ILE A 53 8.36 -5.36 -0.83
CA ILE A 53 9.66 -4.77 -1.18
C ILE A 53 10.81 -5.71 -0.79
N LYS A 54 10.58 -6.65 0.13
CA LYS A 54 11.63 -7.48 0.77
C LYS A 54 12.59 -8.13 -0.23
N ASP A 55 12.05 -8.62 -1.35
CA ASP A 55 12.82 -9.40 -2.33
C ASP A 55 13.36 -8.56 -3.50
N ILE A 56 12.99 -7.26 -3.58
CA ILE A 56 13.35 -6.36 -4.69
C ILE A 56 13.76 -4.96 -4.19
N HIS A 57 14.43 -4.91 -3.03
CA HIS A 57 14.71 -3.64 -2.35
C HIS A 57 15.57 -2.70 -3.21
N GLU A 58 16.58 -3.23 -3.88
CA GLU A 58 17.50 -2.43 -4.70
C GLU A 58 16.79 -1.82 -5.90
N GLU A 59 16.00 -2.61 -6.64
CA GLU A 59 15.22 -2.16 -7.78
C GLU A 59 14.17 -1.13 -7.36
N PHE A 60 13.54 -1.33 -6.20
CA PHE A 60 12.55 -0.40 -5.65
C PHE A 60 13.16 0.95 -5.26
N VAL A 61 14.35 0.93 -4.63
CA VAL A 61 15.08 2.16 -4.27
C VAL A 61 15.50 2.92 -5.54
N LEU A 62 16.06 2.21 -6.53
CA LEU A 62 16.42 2.81 -7.81
C LEU A 62 15.19 3.42 -8.49
N PHE A 63 14.06 2.71 -8.50
CA PHE A 63 12.82 3.22 -9.06
C PHE A 63 12.34 4.52 -8.38
N LYS A 64 12.41 4.61 -7.05
CA LYS A 64 12.07 5.84 -6.29
C LYS A 64 13.00 6.99 -6.64
N TYR A 65 14.28 6.72 -6.84
CA TYR A 65 15.26 7.73 -7.22
C TYR A 65 14.99 8.27 -8.64
N GLU A 66 14.72 7.38 -9.59
CA GLU A 66 14.37 7.74 -10.97
C GLU A 66 13.01 8.44 -11.08
N ASN A 67 12.10 8.17 -10.13
CA ASN A 67 10.74 8.70 -10.11
C ASN A 67 10.44 9.41 -8.79
N PRO A 68 10.99 10.62 -8.57
CA PRO A 68 10.85 11.34 -7.30
C PRO A 68 9.42 11.83 -7.01
N ILE A 69 8.55 11.85 -8.02
CA ILE A 69 7.14 12.21 -7.92
C ILE A 69 6.33 11.16 -8.69
N PRO A 70 5.25 10.57 -8.12
CA PRO A 70 4.63 10.83 -6.81
C PRO A 70 5.47 10.42 -5.60
N ILE A 71 5.13 10.92 -4.40
CA ILE A 71 5.79 10.50 -3.16
C ILE A 71 5.41 9.04 -2.88
N ILE A 72 6.41 8.17 -2.74
CA ILE A 72 6.22 6.74 -2.45
C ILE A 72 6.55 6.49 -0.98
N VAL A 73 5.55 6.06 -0.21
CA VAL A 73 5.63 5.81 1.23
C VAL A 73 5.47 4.32 1.51
N GLU A 74 6.41 3.76 2.25
CA GLU A 74 6.41 2.36 2.64
C GLU A 74 5.61 2.17 3.92
N VAL A 75 4.57 1.34 3.87
CA VAL A 75 3.67 1.10 5.00
C VAL A 75 3.81 -0.33 5.51
N ASP A 76 3.94 -0.47 6.83
CA ASP A 76 3.85 -1.78 7.47
C ASP A 76 2.37 -2.14 7.60
N MET A 77 1.98 -3.26 6.99
CA MET A 77 0.60 -3.74 6.96
C MET A 77 0.45 -5.04 7.76
N SER A 78 1.44 -5.42 8.58
CA SER A 78 1.40 -6.69 9.32
C SER A 78 0.14 -6.85 10.17
N GLU A 79 -0.40 -8.07 10.20
CA GLU A 79 -1.68 -8.44 10.86
C GLU A 79 -1.73 -8.10 12.36
N LYS A 80 -0.57 -7.92 13.02
CA LYS A 80 -0.52 -7.43 14.40
C LYS A 80 -1.17 -6.06 14.58
N PHE A 81 -1.27 -5.27 13.52
CA PHE A 81 -1.94 -3.97 13.55
C PHE A 81 -3.46 -4.09 13.40
N SER A 82 -3.98 -5.09 12.68
CA SER A 82 -5.42 -5.27 12.49
C SER A 82 -6.13 -5.74 13.75
N ASP A 83 -5.49 -6.61 14.54
CA ASP A 83 -6.11 -7.14 15.77
C ASP A 83 -6.27 -6.04 16.82
N SER A 84 -5.22 -5.23 17.05
CA SER A 84 -5.28 -4.13 18.02
C SER A 84 -6.23 -2.99 17.62
N PHE A 85 -6.39 -2.73 16.32
CA PHE A 85 -7.31 -1.69 15.83
C PHE A 85 -8.77 -2.14 15.91
N LEU A 86 -9.06 -3.40 15.55
CA LEU A 86 -10.41 -3.97 15.64
C LEU A 86 -10.86 -4.16 17.10
N GLU A 87 -9.93 -4.53 18.00
CA GLU A 87 -10.21 -4.56 19.44
C GLU A 87 -10.54 -3.17 19.99
N ARG A 88 -9.80 -2.13 19.58
CA ARG A 88 -10.07 -0.75 20.02
C ARG A 88 -11.42 -0.22 19.56
N ILE A 89 -11.82 -0.48 18.31
CA ILE A 89 -13.15 -0.05 17.82
C ILE A 89 -14.28 -0.76 18.57
N LYS A 90 -14.12 -2.05 18.92
CA LYS A 90 -15.11 -2.77 19.73
C LYS A 90 -15.26 -2.18 21.13
N CYS A 91 -14.19 -1.67 21.73
CA CYS A 91 -14.23 -1.06 23.06
C CYS A 91 -14.93 0.30 23.09
N GLU A 92 -14.90 1.09 22.02
CA GLU A 92 -15.51 2.43 21.99
C GLU A 92 -17.02 2.45 21.67
N HIS A 93 -17.61 1.31 21.28
CA HIS A 93 -19.05 1.21 20.95
C HIS A 93 -19.88 0.44 21.99
N ILE A 94 -19.29 0.12 23.15
CA ILE A 94 -19.98 -0.52 24.30
C ILE A 94 -19.99 0.42 25.53
N GLY A 95 -19.63 1.70 25.36
CA GLY A 95 -19.71 2.75 26.39
C GLY A 95 -20.91 3.65 26.22
#